data_AF-A0A7Y8IZ79-F1
#
_entry.id   AF-A0A7Y8IZ79-F1
#
_cell.length_a   1.000
_cell.length_b   1.000
_cell.length_c   1.000
_cell.angle_alpha   90.00
_cell.angle_beta   90.00
_cell.angle_gamma   90.00
#
_symmetry.space_group_name_H-M   'P 1'
#
loop_
_entity.id
_entity.type
_entity.pdbx_description
1 polymer ?
#
loop_
_entity_poly.entity_id
_entity_poly.type
_entity_poly.pdbx_seq_one_letter_code
_entity_poly.pdbx_strand_id
1 'polypeptide(L)'
;MRRVDEKRDLRRRACGAQADGFTLIEMLIALLILSFGLLSAGQLMYLAMGSASLARSKGNAAMVAQDKLEFLADVYRRNRADADLTVGDHGPEQVEILNPNSGTALNRFRIVWNVSTVPDPRAGKVLHARLVRVTVTPLGTGAAVNNQIGLNKTVSVSSIFSTRFQ
;
A
#
# COMPACT_ATOMS: atom_id res chain seq x y z
N MET A 1 -68.01 56.39 -9.63
CA MET A 1 -67.69 54.99 -9.28
C MET A 1 -66.70 54.45 -10.33
N ARG A 2 -65.39 54.68 -10.12
CA ARG A 2 -64.34 54.57 -11.16
C ARG A 2 -63.00 54.28 -10.47
N ARG A 3 -62.70 53.02 -10.12
CA ARG A 3 -61.43 52.64 -9.43
C ARG A 3 -61.23 51.12 -9.28
N VAL A 4 -61.32 50.33 -10.35
CA VAL A 4 -61.02 48.88 -10.25
C VAL A 4 -60.03 48.36 -11.31
N ASP A 5 -59.84 49.03 -12.44
CA ASP A 5 -59.06 48.44 -13.55
C ASP A 5 -57.55 48.71 -13.55
N GLU A 6 -57.03 49.58 -12.69
CA GLU A 6 -55.62 50.02 -12.76
C GLU A 6 -54.61 49.05 -12.11
N LYS A 7 -55.07 48.02 -11.38
CA LYS A 7 -54.18 47.10 -10.65
C LYS A 7 -53.72 45.86 -11.44
N ARG A 8 -54.19 45.64 -12.67
CA ARG A 8 -53.86 44.42 -13.45
C ARG A 8 -52.62 44.54 -14.33
N ASP A 9 -52.15 45.75 -14.61
CA ASP A 9 -51.03 45.94 -15.54
C ASP A 9 -49.64 45.91 -14.89
N LEU A 10 -49.57 46.06 -13.56
CA LEU A 10 -48.29 46.01 -12.83
C LEU A 10 -47.77 44.59 -12.56
N ARG A 11 -48.60 43.54 -12.76
CA ARG A 11 -48.18 42.15 -12.55
C ARG A 11 -47.56 41.46 -13.76
N ARG A 12 -47.59 42.08 -14.96
CA ARG A 12 -47.05 41.47 -16.19
C ARG A 12 -45.60 41.81 -16.51
N ARG A 13 -44.93 42.67 -15.74
CA ARG A 13 -43.57 43.14 -16.07
C ARG A 13 -42.42 42.42 -15.34
N ALA A 14 -42.68 41.41 -14.51
CA ALA A 14 -41.67 40.86 -13.62
C ALA A 14 -41.07 39.50 -14.01
N CYS A 15 -41.41 38.89 -15.14
CA CYS A 15 -40.90 37.54 -15.43
C CYS A 15 -40.68 37.26 -16.91
N GLY A 16 -40.09 38.22 -17.61
CA GLY A 16 -39.28 37.93 -18.79
C GLY A 16 -37.83 38.03 -18.38
N ALA A 17 -37.33 37.13 -17.53
CA ALA A 17 -35.89 36.99 -17.39
C ALA A 17 -35.39 36.59 -18.78
N GLN A 18 -34.74 37.52 -19.49
CA GLN A 18 -34.02 37.20 -20.72
C GLN A 18 -33.09 36.04 -20.37
N ALA A 19 -33.41 34.85 -20.86
CA ALA A 19 -32.48 33.73 -20.84
C ALA A 19 -31.45 34.05 -21.92
N ASP A 20 -30.42 34.83 -21.56
CA ASP A 20 -29.25 35.01 -22.41
C ASP A 20 -28.64 33.62 -22.62
N GLY A 21 -28.72 33.14 -23.86
CA GLY A 21 -28.16 31.85 -24.24
C GLY A 21 -26.64 31.89 -24.13
N PHE A 22 -26.05 30.73 -23.81
CA PHE A 22 -24.60 30.56 -23.78
C PHE A 22 -23.98 30.98 -25.12
N THR A 23 -22.96 31.83 -25.07
CA THR A 23 -22.27 32.26 -26.30
C THR A 23 -21.38 31.13 -26.82
N LEU A 24 -21.11 31.11 -28.13
CA LEU A 24 -20.24 30.10 -28.74
C LEU A 24 -18.84 30.09 -28.12
N ILE A 25 -18.31 31.28 -27.81
CA ILE A 25 -16.99 31.40 -27.16
C ILE A 25 -17.01 30.82 -25.73
N GLU A 26 -18.11 30.98 -25.01
CA GLU A 26 -18.27 30.45 -23.66
C GLU A 26 -18.32 28.92 -23.66
N MET A 27 -19.00 28.32 -24.65
CA MET A 27 -18.97 26.86 -24.85
C MET A 27 -17.58 26.33 -25.18
N LEU A 28 -16.78 27.05 -25.99
CA LEU A 28 -15.41 26.66 -26.29
C LEU A 28 -14.51 26.73 -25.05
N ILE A 29 -14.67 27.77 -24.23
CA ILE A 29 -13.95 27.89 -22.94
C ILE A 29 -14.38 26.77 -21.98
N ALA A 30 -15.67 26.46 -21.90
CA ALA A 30 -16.18 25.37 -21.06
C ALA A 30 -15.61 24.01 -21.49
N LEU A 31 -15.55 23.72 -22.80
CA LEU A 31 -14.95 22.49 -23.33
C LEU A 31 -13.45 22.40 -23.07
N LEU A 32 -12.73 23.53 -23.14
CA LEU A 32 -11.32 23.59 -22.80
C LEU A 32 -11.10 23.22 -21.32
N ILE A 33 -11.82 23.88 -20.41
CA ILE A 33 -11.74 23.62 -18.96
C ILE A 33 -12.13 22.17 -18.66
N LEU A 34 -13.20 21.67 -19.29
CA LEU A 34 -13.64 20.28 -19.15
C LEU A 34 -12.54 19.30 -19.59
N SER A 35 -11.89 19.55 -20.72
CA SER A 35 -10.82 18.70 -21.25
C SER A 35 -9.64 18.60 -20.29
N PHE A 36 -9.21 19.73 -19.72
CA PHE A 36 -8.18 19.72 -18.67
C PHE A 36 -8.63 18.97 -17.42
N GLY A 37 -9.89 19.13 -17.00
CA GLY A 37 -10.47 18.40 -15.87
C GLY A 37 -10.46 16.88 -16.08
N LEU A 38 -10.83 16.41 -17.28
CA LEU A 38 -10.81 14.99 -17.62
C LEU A 38 -9.37 14.44 -17.65
N LEU A 39 -8.41 15.20 -18.18
CA LEU A 39 -7.02 14.80 -18.22
C LEU A 39 -6.45 14.63 -16.80
N SER A 40 -6.72 15.58 -15.89
CA SER A 40 -6.32 15.48 -14.50
C SER A 40 -6.99 14.30 -13.77
N ALA A 41 -8.27 14.04 -14.03
CA ALA A 41 -8.96 12.90 -13.46
C ALA A 41 -8.34 11.56 -13.90
N GLY A 42 -7.96 11.44 -15.18
CA GLY A 42 -7.28 10.25 -15.71
C GLY A 42 -5.94 9.96 -15.02
N GLN A 43 -5.14 11.00 -14.77
CA GLN A 43 -3.87 10.86 -14.04
C GLN A 43 -4.08 10.38 -12.60
N LEU A 44 -5.11 10.90 -11.91
CA LEU A 44 -5.43 10.46 -10.55
C LEU A 44 -5.87 9.00 -10.50
N MET A 45 -6.67 8.53 -11.47
CA MET A 45 -7.06 7.12 -11.54
C MET A 45 -5.84 6.21 -11.70
N TYR A 46 -4.90 6.58 -12.57
CA TYR A 46 -3.66 5.82 -12.76
C TYR A 46 -2.84 5.71 -11.46
N LEU A 47 -2.66 6.83 -10.75
CA LEU A 47 -1.94 6.85 -9.47
C LEU A 47 -2.66 6.04 -8.37
N ALA A 48 -4.00 6.10 -8.32
CA ALA A 48 -4.80 5.35 -7.37
C ALA A 48 -4.65 3.83 -7.59
N MET A 49 -4.70 3.38 -8.85
CA MET A 49 -4.51 1.96 -9.20
C MET A 49 -3.11 1.46 -8.81
N GLY A 50 -2.06 2.24 -9.10
CA GLY A 50 -0.69 1.89 -8.71
C GLY A 50 -0.51 1.81 -7.18
N SER A 51 -1.14 2.72 -6.45
CA SER A 51 -1.08 2.75 -4.98
C SER A 51 -1.72 1.51 -4.35
N ALA A 52 -2.87 1.05 -4.87
CA ALA A 52 -3.54 -0.16 -4.38
C ALA A 52 -2.69 -1.42 -4.60
N SER A 53 -2.06 -1.56 -5.77
CA SER A 53 -1.17 -2.68 -6.07
C SER A 53 0.07 -2.69 -5.17
N LEU A 54 0.68 -1.52 -4.96
CA LEU A 54 1.83 -1.36 -4.07
C LEU A 54 1.47 -1.71 -2.62
N ALA A 55 0.33 -1.22 -2.13
CA ALA A 55 -0.14 -1.50 -0.78
C ALA A 55 -0.35 -3.01 -0.57
N ARG A 56 -0.95 -3.70 -1.56
CA ARG A 56 -1.12 -5.16 -1.51
C ARG A 56 0.22 -5.91 -1.49
N SER A 57 1.16 -5.53 -2.36
CA SER A 57 2.49 -6.16 -2.40
C SER A 57 3.23 -5.99 -1.07
N LYS A 58 3.21 -4.78 -0.49
CA LYS A 58 3.79 -4.52 0.84
C LYS A 58 3.10 -5.30 1.95
N GLY A 59 1.76 -5.35 1.95
CA GLY A 59 0.99 -6.11 2.94
C GLY A 59 1.34 -7.60 2.90
N ASN A 60 1.39 -8.18 1.70
CA ASN A 60 1.80 -9.56 1.50
C ASN A 60 3.23 -9.84 1.96
N ALA A 61 4.18 -8.98 1.59
CA ALA A 61 5.57 -9.12 2.04
C ALA A 61 5.71 -8.97 3.58
N ALA A 62 4.91 -8.09 4.19
CA ALA A 62 4.87 -7.92 5.64
C ALA A 62 4.30 -9.15 6.37
N MET A 63 3.21 -9.74 5.85
CA MET A 63 2.67 -11.00 6.39
C MET A 63 3.72 -12.11 6.33
N VAL A 64 4.36 -12.29 5.17
CA VAL A 64 5.44 -13.29 5.01
C VAL A 64 6.61 -13.05 5.97
N ALA A 65 6.99 -11.78 6.19
CA ALA A 65 8.04 -11.44 7.16
C ALA A 65 7.62 -11.76 8.59
N GLN A 66 6.36 -11.48 8.95
CA GLN A 66 5.78 -11.78 10.26
C GLN A 66 5.72 -13.29 10.50
N ASP A 67 5.19 -14.06 9.55
CA ASP A 67 5.13 -15.52 9.64
C ASP A 67 6.52 -16.13 9.86
N LYS A 68 7.54 -15.64 9.14
CA LYS A 68 8.92 -16.10 9.34
C LYS A 68 9.47 -15.71 10.71
N LEU A 69 9.17 -14.49 11.19
CA LEU A 69 9.58 -14.07 12.54
C LEU A 69 8.91 -14.91 13.62
N GLU A 70 7.63 -15.23 13.47
CA GLU A 70 6.90 -16.09 14.40
C GLU A 70 7.47 -17.51 14.42
N PHE A 71 7.76 -18.07 13.24
CA PHE A 71 8.44 -19.35 13.13
C PHE A 71 9.79 -19.33 13.85
N LEU A 72 10.64 -18.32 13.60
CA LEU A 72 11.96 -18.22 14.24
C LEU A 72 11.86 -17.97 15.74
N ALA A 73 10.85 -17.22 16.20
CA ALA A 73 10.59 -17.02 17.61
C ALA A 73 10.16 -18.33 18.29
N ASP A 74 9.37 -19.15 17.62
CA ASP A 74 8.98 -20.47 18.10
C ASP A 74 10.15 -21.45 18.17
N VAL A 75 10.99 -21.47 17.12
CA VAL A 75 12.25 -22.22 17.12
C VAL A 75 13.14 -21.76 18.27
N TYR A 76 13.28 -20.45 18.49
CA TYR A 76 14.11 -19.91 19.59
C TYR A 76 13.62 -20.36 20.97
N ARG A 77 12.30 -20.46 21.17
CA ARG A 77 11.72 -20.96 22.43
C ARG A 77 12.00 -22.44 22.64
N ARG A 78 11.99 -23.25 21.59
CA ARG A 78 12.21 -24.70 21.64
C ARG A 78 13.70 -25.07 21.71
N ASN A 79 14.51 -24.49 20.83
CA ASN A 79 15.94 -24.74 20.71
C ASN A 79 16.70 -23.45 20.34
N ARG A 80 17.44 -22.90 21.31
CA ARG A 80 18.22 -21.65 21.10
C ARG A 80 19.50 -21.84 20.30
N ALA A 81 19.97 -23.07 20.20
CA ALA A 81 21.19 -23.43 19.47
C ALA A 81 20.89 -23.90 18.05
N ASP A 82 19.66 -23.69 17.57
CA ASP A 82 19.27 -24.03 16.22
C ASP A 82 20.15 -23.34 15.18
N ALA A 83 20.45 -24.03 14.08
CA ALA A 83 21.31 -23.53 13.01
C ALA A 83 20.74 -22.23 12.42
N ASP A 84 19.42 -22.14 12.27
CA ASP A 84 18.71 -20.97 11.72
C ASP A 84 18.79 -19.73 12.64
N LEU A 85 19.26 -19.91 13.88
CA LEU A 85 19.42 -18.87 14.91
C LEU A 85 20.89 -18.56 15.24
N THR A 86 21.83 -19.16 14.51
CA THR A 86 23.25 -18.82 14.63
C THR A 86 23.52 -17.42 14.11
N VAL A 87 24.50 -16.73 14.69
CA VAL A 87 24.82 -15.35 14.29
C VAL A 87 25.33 -15.36 12.85
N GLY A 88 24.73 -14.54 12.00
CA GLY A 88 25.05 -14.48 10.57
C GLY A 88 23.82 -14.28 9.70
N ASP A 89 24.06 -14.38 8.39
CA ASP A 89 23.02 -14.31 7.36
C ASP A 89 22.53 -15.72 7.00
N HIS A 90 21.23 -15.82 6.74
CA HIS A 90 20.52 -17.05 6.45
C HIS A 90 19.57 -16.90 5.26
N GLY A 91 19.23 -18.04 4.65
CA GLY A 91 18.47 -18.11 3.40
C GLY A 91 19.36 -18.18 2.16
N PRO A 92 18.84 -17.91 0.95
CA PRO A 92 17.48 -17.47 0.67
C PRO A 92 16.46 -18.61 0.69
N GLU A 93 15.30 -18.35 1.30
CA GLU A 93 14.09 -19.16 1.15
C GLU A 93 13.15 -18.50 0.12
N GLN A 94 12.35 -19.29 -0.60
CA GLN A 94 11.35 -18.77 -1.52
C GLN A 94 9.95 -19.15 -1.05
N VAL A 95 9.07 -18.16 -0.97
CA VAL A 95 7.67 -18.35 -0.60
C VAL A 95 6.78 -17.83 -1.71
N GLU A 96 5.73 -18.58 -2.00
CA GLU A 96 4.74 -18.25 -3.02
C GLU A 96 3.37 -18.11 -2.37
N ILE A 97 2.72 -16.99 -2.64
CA ILE A 97 1.33 -16.77 -2.26
C ILE A 97 0.47 -17.21 -3.43
N LEU A 98 -0.41 -18.17 -3.19
CA LEU A 98 -1.33 -18.71 -4.19
C LEU A 98 -2.73 -18.07 -4.04
N ASN A 99 -3.45 -17.99 -5.14
CA ASN A 99 -4.88 -17.71 -5.11
C ASN A 99 -5.63 -18.97 -4.64
N PRO A 100 -6.43 -18.92 -3.56
CA PRO A 100 -7.13 -20.09 -3.06
C PRO A 100 -8.16 -20.66 -4.05
N ASN A 101 -8.70 -19.83 -4.95
CA ASN A 101 -9.74 -20.24 -5.88
C ASN A 101 -9.20 -20.87 -7.17
N SER A 102 -7.98 -20.52 -7.58
CA SER A 102 -7.39 -20.94 -8.87
C SER A 102 -6.04 -21.67 -8.73
N GLY A 103 -5.43 -21.66 -7.55
CA GLY A 103 -4.09 -22.21 -7.32
C GLY A 103 -2.98 -21.43 -8.03
N THR A 104 -3.28 -20.32 -8.69
CA THR A 104 -2.29 -19.53 -9.43
C THR A 104 -1.45 -18.68 -8.48
N ALA A 105 -0.16 -18.60 -8.73
CA ALA A 105 0.76 -17.69 -8.06
C ALA A 105 0.28 -16.23 -8.14
N LEU A 106 0.07 -15.60 -6.99
CA LEU A 106 -0.24 -14.18 -6.87
C LEU A 106 1.01 -13.35 -6.64
N ASN A 107 1.93 -13.82 -5.79
CA ASN A 107 3.21 -13.19 -5.54
C ASN A 107 4.25 -14.25 -5.17
N ARG A 108 5.51 -14.03 -5.57
CA ARG A 108 6.63 -14.84 -5.10
C ARG A 108 7.67 -13.95 -4.44
N PHE A 109 8.14 -14.38 -3.28
CA PHE A 109 9.09 -13.65 -2.45
C PHE A 109 10.33 -14.49 -2.17
N ARG A 110 11.46 -13.80 -2.06
CA ARG A 110 12.71 -14.30 -1.51
C ARG A 110 12.84 -13.77 -0.09
N ILE A 111 13.06 -14.66 0.86
CA ILE A 111 13.25 -14.34 2.27
C ILE A 111 14.70 -14.60 2.62
N VAL A 112 15.32 -13.63 3.28
CA VAL A 112 16.66 -13.74 3.88
C VAL A 112 16.56 -13.17 5.28
N TRP A 113 17.25 -13.76 6.25
CA TRP A 113 17.25 -13.23 7.61
C TRP A 113 18.65 -13.15 8.18
N ASN A 114 18.88 -12.13 8.99
CA ASN A 114 20.13 -11.92 9.70
C ASN A 114 19.89 -12.06 11.19
N VAL A 115 20.78 -12.75 11.88
CA VAL A 115 20.77 -12.90 13.33
C VAL A 115 22.03 -12.25 13.90
N SER A 116 21.83 -11.36 14.86
CA SER A 116 22.91 -10.66 15.57
C SER A 116 22.70 -10.69 17.09
N THR A 117 23.76 -10.40 17.82
CA THR A 117 23.70 -10.26 19.29
C THR A 117 23.14 -8.90 19.68
N VAL A 118 22.42 -8.85 20.80
CA VAL A 118 22.00 -7.58 21.39
C VAL A 118 23.06 -7.13 22.41
N PRO A 119 23.69 -5.94 22.25
CA PRO A 119 24.67 -5.45 23.20
C PRO A 119 24.00 -5.09 24.54
N ASP A 120 24.67 -5.40 25.65
CA ASP A 120 24.30 -4.91 26.99
C ASP A 120 25.01 -3.56 27.24
N PRO A 121 24.34 -2.52 27.75
CA PRO A 121 25.00 -1.27 28.14
C PRO A 121 26.03 -1.44 29.26
N ARG A 122 26.01 -2.57 29.98
CA ARG A 122 27.04 -2.91 30.98
C ARG A 122 28.28 -3.45 30.28
N ALA A 123 29.43 -2.82 30.55
CA ALA A 123 30.71 -3.21 29.96
C ALA A 123 30.99 -4.71 30.10
N GLY A 124 31.28 -5.37 28.97
CA GLY A 124 31.64 -6.79 28.91
C GLY A 124 30.50 -7.79 29.06
N LYS A 125 29.22 -7.35 29.13
CA LYS A 125 28.07 -8.26 29.14
C LYS A 125 27.40 -8.31 27.77
N VAL A 126 26.92 -9.50 27.41
CA VAL A 126 26.07 -9.72 26.23
C VAL A 126 24.74 -10.23 26.74
N LEU A 127 23.65 -9.62 26.29
CA LEU A 127 22.33 -10.11 26.65
C LEU A 127 22.12 -11.49 26.03
N HIS A 128 21.46 -12.39 26.77
CA HIS A 128 20.96 -13.66 26.23
C HIS A 128 19.73 -13.41 25.35
N ALA A 129 19.90 -12.56 24.35
CA ALA A 129 18.89 -12.15 23.39
C ALA A 129 19.51 -12.09 21.99
N ARG A 130 18.70 -12.35 20.98
CA ARG A 130 19.08 -12.30 19.57
C ARG A 130 18.25 -11.24 18.86
N LEU A 131 18.90 -10.36 18.12
CA LEU A 131 18.22 -9.47 17.17
C LEU A 131 18.11 -10.23 15.85
N VAL A 132 16.88 -10.48 15.42
CA VAL A 132 16.59 -11.14 14.15
C VAL A 132 15.96 -10.12 13.20
N ARG A 133 16.55 -9.97 12.02
CA ARG A 133 16.04 -9.11 10.95
C ARG A 133 15.68 -9.97 9.76
N VAL A 134 14.40 -10.06 9.44
CA VAL A 134 13.90 -10.74 8.25
C VAL A 134 13.71 -9.72 7.14
N THR A 135 14.20 -10.04 5.94
CA THR A 135 14.09 -9.23 4.74
C THR A 135 13.42 -10.03 3.64
N VAL A 136 12.32 -9.50 3.13
CA VAL A 136 11.49 -10.11 2.10
C VAL A 136 11.60 -9.28 0.83
N THR A 137 12.15 -9.89 -0.22
CA THR A 137 12.36 -9.28 -1.52
C THR A 137 11.45 -9.94 -2.56
N PRO A 138 10.56 -9.21 -3.24
CA PRO A 138 9.75 -9.76 -4.32
C PRO A 138 10.63 -10.25 -5.50
N LEU A 139 10.32 -11.42 -6.06
CA LEU A 139 11.05 -12.00 -7.19
C LEU A 139 10.45 -11.54 -8.52
N GLY A 140 11.22 -10.77 -9.30
CA GLY A 140 10.72 -10.11 -10.53
C GLY A 140 11.05 -10.80 -11.86
N THR A 141 11.91 -11.81 -11.90
CA THR A 141 12.39 -12.37 -13.18
C THR A 141 11.73 -13.70 -13.51
N GLY A 142 11.01 -13.75 -14.64
CA GLY A 142 10.61 -14.99 -15.32
C GLY A 142 9.22 -15.56 -15.02
N ALA A 143 8.41 -14.91 -14.18
CA ALA A 143 7.02 -15.31 -13.97
C ALA A 143 6.13 -14.08 -14.09
N ALA A 144 5.07 -14.16 -14.92
CA ALA A 144 4.04 -13.13 -15.14
C ALA A 144 3.21 -12.77 -13.87
N VAL A 145 3.73 -13.13 -12.70
CA VAL A 145 3.09 -13.08 -11.39
C VAL A 145 3.23 -11.70 -10.76
N ASN A 146 4.26 -10.93 -11.15
CA ASN A 146 4.53 -9.60 -10.64
C ASN A 146 4.41 -8.56 -11.76
N ASN A 147 3.17 -8.26 -12.16
CA ASN A 147 2.87 -7.46 -13.36
C ASN A 147 3.40 -6.00 -13.33
N GLN A 148 3.88 -5.48 -12.19
CA GLN A 148 4.52 -4.18 -12.12
C GLN A 148 5.80 -4.20 -11.27
N ILE A 149 6.93 -4.42 -11.95
CA ILE A 149 8.28 -4.50 -11.39
C ILE A 149 8.64 -3.24 -10.56
N GLY A 150 8.09 -2.06 -10.89
CA GLY A 150 8.31 -0.81 -10.16
C GLY A 150 7.56 -0.68 -8.81
N LEU A 151 6.57 -1.53 -8.56
CA LEU A 151 5.72 -1.50 -7.35
C LEU A 151 6.08 -2.59 -6.33
N ASN A 152 7.16 -3.31 -6.61
CA ASN A 152 7.68 -4.36 -5.77
C ASN A 152 8.73 -3.78 -4.82
N LYS A 153 8.37 -3.63 -3.54
CA LYS A 153 9.27 -3.08 -2.52
C LYS A 153 9.73 -4.18 -1.57
N THR A 154 11.03 -4.19 -1.28
CA THR A 154 11.60 -5.01 -0.22
C THR A 154 11.08 -4.52 1.14
N VAL A 155 10.66 -5.45 1.98
CA VAL A 155 10.21 -5.19 3.35
C VAL A 155 11.19 -5.85 4.31
N SER A 156 11.65 -5.11 5.30
CA SER A 156 12.49 -5.63 6.38
C SER A 156 11.81 -5.40 7.72
N VAL A 157 11.69 -6.46 8.52
CA VAL A 157 11.11 -6.42 9.86
C VAL A 157 12.15 -7.00 10.82
N SER A 158 12.34 -6.35 11.97
CA SER A 158 13.26 -6.82 12.99
C SER A 158 12.55 -7.04 14.32
N SER A 159 12.92 -8.11 15.02
CA SER A 159 12.45 -8.41 16.37
C SER A 159 13.61 -8.86 17.25
N ILE A 160 13.47 -8.63 18.55
CA ILE A 160 14.42 -9.14 19.55
C ILE A 160 13.79 -10.33 20.25
N PHE A 161 14.46 -11.47 20.15
CA PHE A 161 14.08 -12.67 20.88
C PHE A 161 14.85 -12.71 22.19
N SER A 162 14.13 -12.66 23.31
CA SER A 162 14.69 -12.80 24.64
C SER A 162 13.88 -13.82 25.42
N THR A 163 14.51 -14.37 26.45
CA THR A 163 13.81 -15.21 27.41
C THR A 163 13.03 -14.32 28.36
N ARG A 164 11.73 -14.58 28.55
CA ARG A 164 11.05 -14.03 29.72
C ARG A 164 11.67 -14.71 30.94
N PHE A 165 12.20 -13.91 31.86
CA PHE A 165 12.38 -14.36 33.23
C PHE A 165 10.97 -14.73 33.74
N GLN A 166 10.72 -16.03 33.90
CA GLN A 166 9.64 -16.52 34.76
C GLN A 166 10.11 -16.48 36.20
#